data_AF-A0A285IW05-F1
#
_entry.id   AF-A0A285IW05-F1
#
_cell.length_a   1.000
_cell.length_b   1.000
_cell.length_c   1.000
_cell.angle_alpha   90.00
_cell.angle_beta   90.00
_cell.angle_gamma   90.00
#
_symmetry.space_group_name_H-M   'P 1'
#
loop_
_entity.id
_entity.type
_entity.pdbx_description
1 polymer ?
#
loop_
_entity_poly.entity_id
_entity_poly.type
_entity_poly.pdbx_seq_one_letter_code
_entity_poly.pdbx_strand_id
1 'polypeptide(L)'
;MHQPTAPELEILKLLWLKQPLTARELHDELAPVLGWGYSSTRKTLERMAAKGFIACTSCANKNTYTALLDKMPTLAAFVQDFANRVFEINGPLPVAMFANSKLVNASEIADLELLLQKLAQEPAADPHPAAGKDN
;
A
#
# COMPACT_ATOMS: atom_id res chain seq x y z
N MET A 1 0.55 8.46 9.92
CA MET A 1 0.84 8.53 8.47
C MET A 1 -0.47 8.79 7.74
N HIS A 2 -0.47 9.63 6.70
CA HIS A 2 -1.69 9.88 5.92
C HIS A 2 -1.89 8.72 4.93
N GLN A 3 -3.11 8.19 4.85
CA GLN A 3 -3.46 7.18 3.86
C GLN A 3 -3.76 7.86 2.51
N PRO A 4 -3.38 7.27 1.37
CA PRO A 4 -3.77 7.78 0.06
C PRO A 4 -5.30 7.88 -0.09
N THR A 5 -5.78 8.92 -0.74
CA THR A 5 -7.17 9.00 -1.20
C THR A 5 -7.39 8.11 -2.42
N ALA A 6 -8.65 7.85 -2.82
CA ALA A 6 -8.92 7.01 -3.99
C ALA A 6 -8.21 7.47 -5.28
N PRO A 7 -8.19 8.77 -5.66
CA PRO A 7 -7.43 9.21 -6.83
C PRO A 7 -5.91 9.07 -6.66
N GLU A 8 -5.39 9.30 -5.46
CA GLU A 8 -3.96 9.13 -5.16
C GLU A 8 -3.55 7.65 -5.24
N LEU A 9 -4.43 6.73 -4.83
CA LEU A 9 -4.23 5.30 -4.95
C LEU A 9 -4.23 4.84 -6.42
N GLU A 10 -5.08 5.39 -7.29
CA GLU A 10 -5.03 5.08 -8.73
C GLU A 10 -3.70 5.53 -9.37
N ILE A 11 -3.17 6.68 -8.97
CA ILE A 11 -1.83 7.12 -9.38
C ILE A 11 -0.75 6.17 -8.87
N LEU A 12 -0.80 5.77 -7.61
CA LEU A 12 0.16 4.81 -7.04
C LEU A 12 0.09 3.45 -7.74
N LYS A 13 -1.11 2.95 -8.05
CA LYS A 13 -1.31 1.69 -8.79
C LYS A 13 -0.62 1.72 -10.15
N LEU A 14 -0.75 2.83 -10.88
CA LEU A 14 -0.06 3.00 -12.16
C LEU A 14 1.45 3.07 -11.98
N LEU A 15 1.95 3.82 -10.99
CA LEU A 15 3.39 3.94 -10.71
C LEU A 15 4.03 2.61 -10.28
N TRP A 16 3.34 1.79 -9.48
CA TRP A 16 3.83 0.45 -9.12
C TRP A 16 3.94 -0.49 -10.33
N LEU A 17 3.09 -0.30 -11.34
CA LEU A 17 3.16 -1.06 -12.58
C LEU A 17 4.24 -0.52 -13.52
N LYS A 18 4.36 0.81 -13.61
CA LYS A 18 5.24 1.50 -14.54
C LYS A 18 5.73 2.81 -13.91
N GLN A 19 7.03 2.88 -13.64
CA GLN A 19 7.71 4.08 -13.16
C GLN A 19 9.17 4.10 -13.67
N PRO A 20 9.77 5.29 -13.86
CA PRO A 20 9.20 6.62 -13.64
C PRO A 20 8.23 7.03 -14.76
N LEU A 21 7.26 7.90 -14.44
CA LEU A 21 6.33 8.48 -15.42
C LEU A 21 6.26 10.01 -15.30
N THR A 22 6.04 10.69 -16.42
CA THR A 22 5.75 12.13 -16.43
C THR A 22 4.31 12.40 -16.00
N ALA A 23 4.03 13.64 -15.58
CA ALA A 23 2.66 14.07 -15.29
C ALA A 23 1.71 13.87 -16.48
N ARG A 24 2.22 14.00 -17.71
CA ARG A 24 1.43 13.82 -18.93
C ARG A 24 1.08 12.36 -19.16
N GLU A 25 2.04 11.45 -19.04
CA GLU A 25 1.79 10.00 -19.15
C GLU A 25 0.82 9.52 -18.07
N LEU A 26 0.99 9.96 -16.82
CA LEU A 26 0.06 9.65 -15.73
C LEU A 26 -1.35 10.15 -16.04
N HIS A 27 -1.48 11.35 -16.61
CA HIS A 27 -2.78 11.90 -16.98
C HIS A 27 -3.42 11.11 -18.12
N ASP A 28 -2.68 10.81 -19.18
CA ASP A 28 -3.22 10.17 -20.37
C ASP A 28 -3.77 8.77 -20.05
N GLU A 29 -3.10 8.02 -19.16
CA GLU A 29 -3.56 6.70 -18.69
C GLU A 29 -4.74 6.80 -17.69
N LEU A 30 -4.77 7.82 -16.84
CA LEU A 30 -5.75 7.91 -15.74
C LEU A 30 -6.95 8.81 -16.04
N ALA A 31 -6.92 9.63 -17.08
CA ALA A 31 -8.05 10.49 -17.45
C ALA A 31 -9.35 9.69 -17.71
N PRO A 32 -9.34 8.51 -18.37
CA PRO A 32 -10.54 7.70 -18.55
C PRO A 32 -11.11 7.16 -17.23
N VAL A 33 -10.25 6.94 -16.23
CA VAL A 33 -10.62 6.38 -14.92
C VAL A 33 -11.11 7.46 -13.96
N LEU A 34 -10.40 8.59 -13.91
CA LEU A 34 -10.62 9.67 -12.94
C LEU A 34 -11.55 10.77 -13.46
N GLY A 35 -11.78 10.86 -14.77
CA GLY A 35 -12.73 11.79 -15.39
C GLY A 35 -12.38 13.27 -15.23
N TRP A 36 -11.15 13.60 -14.85
CA TRP A 36 -10.71 14.96 -14.54
C TRP A 36 -9.69 15.53 -15.53
N GLY A 37 -9.55 16.85 -15.57
CA GLY A 37 -8.59 17.53 -16.43
C GLY A 37 -7.14 17.47 -15.94
N TYR A 38 -6.20 17.79 -16.83
CA TYR A 38 -4.75 17.73 -16.57
C TYR A 38 -4.29 18.58 -15.37
N SER A 39 -4.92 19.73 -15.13
CA SER A 39 -4.62 20.57 -13.96
C SER A 39 -4.90 19.85 -12.64
N SER A 40 -5.93 19.02 -12.57
CA SER A 40 -6.28 18.19 -11.41
C SER A 40 -5.23 17.10 -11.16
N THR A 41 -4.73 16.46 -12.23
CA THR A 41 -3.60 15.54 -12.14
C THR A 41 -2.38 16.24 -11.53
N ARG A 42 -1.96 17.38 -12.07
CA ARG A 42 -0.79 18.12 -11.57
C ARG A 42 -0.92 18.52 -10.10
N LYS A 43 -2.05 19.15 -9.73
CA LYS A 43 -2.32 19.53 -8.32
C LYS A 43 -2.32 18.32 -7.38
N THR A 44 -2.77 17.15 -7.86
CA THR A 44 -2.75 15.93 -7.06
C THR A 44 -1.34 15.40 -6.89
N LEU A 45 -0.51 15.40 -7.94
CA LEU A 45 0.90 15.02 -7.85
C LEU A 45 1.68 15.94 -6.90
N GLU A 46 1.43 17.25 -6.92
CA GLU A 46 2.01 18.21 -5.98
C GLU A 46 1.66 17.86 -4.53
N ARG A 47 0.37 17.58 -4.24
CA ARG A 47 -0.07 17.16 -2.90
C ARG A 47 0.52 15.81 -2.49
N MET A 48 0.58 14.84 -3.40
CA MET A 48 1.17 13.53 -3.14
C MET A 48 2.67 13.62 -2.82
N ALA A 49 3.41 14.48 -3.54
CA ALA A 49 4.81 14.74 -3.26
C ALA A 49 4.99 15.40 -1.88
N ALA A 50 4.15 16.39 -1.54
CA ALA A 50 4.17 17.04 -0.22
C ALA A 50 3.84 16.06 0.93
N LYS A 51 2.99 15.06 0.68
CA LYS A 51 2.69 13.97 1.63
C LYS A 51 3.78 12.90 1.71
N GLY A 52 4.77 12.93 0.83
CA GLY A 52 5.81 11.91 0.73
C GLY A 52 5.35 10.60 0.11
N PHE A 53 4.27 10.60 -0.67
CA PHE A 53 3.78 9.38 -1.33
C PHE A 53 4.54 9.07 -2.62
N ILE A 54 5.04 10.11 -3.28
CA ILE A 54 5.79 10.03 -4.53
C ILE A 54 7.00 10.96 -4.47
N ALA A 55 8.07 10.61 -5.18
CA ALA A 55 9.15 11.52 -5.46
C ALA A 55 8.91 12.20 -6.81
N CYS A 56 9.39 13.44 -6.95
CA CYS A 56 9.43 14.17 -8.20
C CYS A 56 10.88 14.46 -8.53
N THR A 57 11.36 13.94 -9.66
CA THR A 57 12.71 14.22 -10.17
C THR A 57 12.59 15.16 -11.37
N SER A 58 13.24 16.31 -11.30
CA SER A 58 13.34 17.23 -12.43
C SER A 58 14.58 16.91 -13.25
N CYS A 59 14.38 16.54 -14.51
CA CYS A 59 15.46 16.30 -15.47
C CYS A 59 15.28 17.21 -16.68
N ALA A 60 16.19 18.18 -16.84
CA ALA A 60 16.12 19.25 -17.82
C ALA A 60 14.78 20.01 -17.77
N ASN A 61 13.85 19.70 -18.69
CA ASN A 61 12.55 20.35 -18.83
C ASN A 61 11.35 19.43 -18.50
N LYS A 62 11.58 18.24 -17.92
CA LYS A 62 10.51 17.30 -17.60
C LYS A 62 10.61 16.83 -16.15
N ASN A 63 9.48 16.86 -15.46
CA ASN A 63 9.31 16.23 -14.16
C ASN A 63 8.83 14.80 -14.36
N THR A 64 9.53 13.87 -13.72
CA THR A 64 9.11 12.47 -13.61
C THR A 64 8.79 12.12 -12.17
N TYR A 65 7.90 11.16 -11.99
CA TYR A 65 7.34 10.76 -10.71
C TYR A 65 7.56 9.27 -10.48
N THR A 66 7.89 8.92 -9.25
CA THR A 66 8.06 7.54 -8.77
C THR A 66 7.33 7.36 -7.45
N ALA A 67 6.77 6.17 -7.20
CA ALA A 67 6.17 5.85 -5.91
C ALA A 67 7.25 5.75 -4.82
N LEU A 68 6.99 6.37 -3.68
CA LEU A 68 7.77 6.19 -2.45
C LEU A 68 7.11 5.20 -1.49
N LEU A 69 5.79 4.98 -1.64
CA LEU A 69 5.09 3.96 -0.87
C LEU A 69 5.22 2.59 -1.51
N ASP A 70 5.47 1.57 -0.69
CA ASP A 70 5.45 0.18 -1.11
C ASP A 70 4.02 -0.32 -1.30
N LYS A 71 3.79 -1.11 -2.37
CA LYS A 71 2.47 -1.64 -2.72
C LYS A 71 1.83 -2.45 -1.60
N MET A 72 2.55 -3.45 -1.09
CA MET A 72 1.99 -4.42 -0.13
C MET A 72 1.63 -3.79 1.22
N PRO A 73 2.53 -3.02 1.88
CA PRO A 73 2.20 -2.34 3.14
C PRO A 73 1.07 -1.34 2.98
N THR A 74 1.02 -0.61 1.85
CA THR A 74 -0.05 0.35 1.58
C THR A 74 -1.39 -0.35 1.50
N LEU A 75 -1.53 -1.40 0.69
CA LEU A 75 -2.79 -2.13 0.54
C LEU A 75 -3.21 -2.81 1.85
N ALA A 76 -2.28 -3.38 2.61
CA ALA A 76 -2.58 -3.96 3.92
C ALA A 76 -3.17 -2.92 4.88
N ALA A 77 -2.61 -1.71 4.92
CA ALA A 77 -3.15 -0.61 5.72
C ALA A 77 -4.57 -0.22 5.29
N PHE A 78 -4.89 -0.24 3.99
CA PHE A 78 -6.25 -0.01 3.51
C PHE A 78 -7.24 -1.06 4.00
N VAL A 79 -6.88 -2.34 3.93
CA VAL A 79 -7.79 -3.39 4.36
C VAL A 79 -7.97 -3.37 5.88
N GLN A 80 -6.90 -3.10 6.63
CA GLN A 80 -7.00 -2.97 8.09
C GLN A 80 -7.88 -1.78 8.49
N ASP A 81 -7.71 -0.61 7.86
CA ASP A 81 -8.58 0.56 8.11
C ASP A 81 -10.05 0.23 7.82
N PHE A 82 -10.32 -0.45 6.71
CA PHE A 82 -11.67 -0.87 6.35
C PHE A 82 -12.27 -1.85 7.38
N ALA A 83 -11.53 -2.88 7.78
CA ALA A 83 -12.04 -3.84 8.76
C ALA A 83 -12.23 -3.23 10.15
N ASN A 84 -11.32 -2.34 10.58
CA ASN A 84 -11.48 -1.61 11.83
C ASN A 84 -12.74 -0.75 11.81
N ARG A 85 -12.99 -0.01 10.72
CA ARG A 85 -14.05 1.00 10.66
C ARG A 85 -15.42 0.48 10.27
N VAL A 86 -15.49 -0.61 9.51
CA VAL A 86 -16.76 -1.16 8.99
C VAL A 86 -17.16 -2.43 9.72
N PHE A 87 -16.20 -3.28 10.09
CA PHE A 87 -16.46 -4.55 10.76
C PHE A 87 -16.11 -4.55 12.25
N GLU A 88 -15.53 -3.46 12.77
CA GLU A 88 -15.09 -3.32 14.17
C GLU A 88 -14.09 -4.41 14.60
N ILE A 89 -13.33 -4.97 13.64
CA ILE A 89 -12.32 -5.98 13.89
C ILE A 89 -11.00 -5.30 14.21
N ASN A 90 -10.64 -5.22 15.49
CA ASN A 90 -9.42 -4.52 15.95
C ASN A 90 -8.14 -5.40 15.97
N GLY A 91 -8.20 -6.60 15.38
CA GLY A 91 -7.11 -7.58 15.37
C GLY A 91 -6.62 -7.94 13.96
N PRO A 92 -5.74 -8.96 13.84
CA PRO A 92 -5.29 -9.46 12.54
C PRO A 92 -6.48 -9.84 11.66
N LEU A 93 -6.46 -9.39 10.41
CA LEU A 93 -7.50 -9.71 9.44
C LEU A 93 -7.62 -11.23 9.23
N PRO A 94 -8.80 -11.82 9.40
CA PRO A 94 -9.00 -13.23 9.10
C PRO A 94 -8.71 -13.51 7.61
N VAL A 95 -7.79 -14.43 7.32
CA VAL A 95 -7.42 -14.82 5.94
C VAL A 95 -8.64 -15.22 5.10
N ALA A 96 -9.67 -15.81 5.75
CA ALA A 96 -10.93 -16.18 5.13
C ALA A 96 -11.65 -15.00 4.43
N MET A 97 -11.42 -13.75 4.85
CA MET A 97 -12.00 -12.56 4.20
C MET A 97 -11.49 -12.37 2.75
N PHE A 98 -10.33 -12.92 2.43
CA PHE A 98 -9.70 -12.80 1.11
C PHE A 98 -9.95 -14.01 0.20
N ALA A 99 -10.55 -15.09 0.73
CA ALA A 99 -10.69 -16.38 0.07
C ALA A 99 -11.51 -16.35 -1.24
N ASN A 100 -12.31 -15.31 -1.46
CA ASN A 100 -13.12 -15.12 -2.66
C ASN A 100 -12.67 -13.95 -3.54
N SER A 101 -11.52 -13.35 -3.24
CA SER A 101 -10.96 -12.25 -4.03
C SER A 101 -10.12 -12.80 -5.19
N LYS A 102 -10.02 -12.05 -6.31
CA LYS A 102 -9.07 -12.36 -7.39
C LYS A 102 -7.59 -12.25 -6.97
N LEU A 103 -7.31 -11.91 -5.70
CA LEU A 103 -5.98 -11.73 -5.11
C LEU A 103 -5.44 -13.00 -4.46
N VAL A 104 -6.22 -14.10 -4.46
CA VAL A 104 -5.82 -15.36 -3.86
C VAL A 104 -6.06 -16.48 -4.87
N ASN A 105 -5.00 -16.84 -5.59
CA ASN A 105 -4.96 -18.00 -6.47
C ASN A 105 -4.32 -19.21 -5.76
N ALA A 106 -4.39 -20.40 -6.37
CA ALA A 106 -3.89 -21.63 -5.75
C ALA A 106 -2.40 -21.58 -5.37
N SER A 107 -1.57 -20.85 -6.13
CA SER A 107 -0.15 -20.64 -5.79
C SER A 107 0.02 -19.77 -4.57
N GLU A 108 -0.76 -18.68 -4.47
CA GLU A 108 -0.72 -17.78 -3.31
C GLU A 108 -1.20 -18.47 -2.03
N ILE A 109 -2.17 -19.39 -2.13
CA ILE A 109 -2.59 -20.23 -1.00
C ILE A 109 -1.43 -21.12 -0.55
N ALA A 110 -0.74 -21.79 -1.47
CA ALA A 110 0.40 -22.65 -1.14
C ALA A 110 1.56 -21.87 -0.52
N ASP A 111 1.86 -20.67 -1.03
CA ASP A 111 2.88 -19.79 -0.45
C ASP A 111 2.49 -19.31 0.96
N LEU A 112 1.20 -19.03 1.18
CA LEU A 112 0.67 -18.64 2.47
C LEU A 112 0.74 -19.80 3.48
N GLU A 113 0.38 -21.02 3.08
CA GLU A 113 0.53 -22.23 3.89
C GLU A 113 1.98 -22.46 4.31
N LEU A 114 2.93 -22.27 3.38
CA LEU A 114 4.36 -22.39 3.67
C LEU A 114 4.84 -21.31 4.65
N LEU A 115 4.37 -20.07 4.51
CA LEU A 115 4.69 -18.97 5.41
C LEU A 115 4.10 -19.19 6.81
N LEU A 116 2.86 -19.67 6.91
CA LEU A 116 2.21 -20.03 8.17
C LEU A 116 2.96 -21.18 8.87
N GLN A 117 3.40 -22.20 8.13
CA GLN A 117 4.22 -23.28 8.67
C GLN A 117 5.55 -22.77 9.24
N LYS A 118 6.20 -21.81 8.56
CA LYS A 118 7.44 -21.18 9.05
C LYS A 118 7.21 -20.38 10.33
N LEU A 119 6.16 -19.56 10.37
CA LEU A 119 5.81 -18.76 11.55
C LEU A 119 5.40 -19.63 12.75
N ALA A 120 4.69 -20.74 12.51
CA ALA A 120 4.33 -21.69 13.57
C ALA A 120 5.53 -22.46 14.13
N GLN A 121 6.65 -22.52 13.39
CA GLN A 121 7.89 -23.16 13.80
C GLN A 121 8.88 -22.20 14.48
N GLU A 122 8.62 -20.89 14.42
CA GLU A 122 9.42 -19.89 15.11
C GLU A 122 8.87 -19.75 16.55
N PRO A 123 9.60 -20.16 17.59
CA PRO A 123 9.12 -19.98 18.95
C PRO A 123 8.99 -18.49 19.21
N ALA A 124 7.84 -18.05 19.74
CA ALA A 124 7.68 -16.73 20.29
C ALA A 124 8.85 -16.48 21.26
N ALA A 125 9.77 -15.59 20.90
CA ALA A 125 10.80 -15.14 21.81
C ALA A 125 10.09 -14.42 22.97
N ASP A 126 9.97 -15.12 24.09
CA ASP A 126 9.40 -14.61 25.34
C ASP A 126 10.09 -13.31 25.75
N PRO A 127 9.40 -12.16 25.79
CA PRO A 127 9.95 -10.94 26.35
C PRO A 127 9.50 -10.83 27.79
N HIS A 128 10.14 -11.59 28.69
CA HIS A 128 10.12 -11.21 30.10
C HIS A 128 11.46 -11.54 30.79
N PRO A 129 12.35 -10.55 31.00
CA PRO A 129 13.42 -10.73 31.96
C PRO A 129 12.80 -10.73 33.36
N ALA A 130 13.16 -11.75 34.13
CA ALA A 130 12.76 -11.94 35.51
C ALA A 130 12.94 -10.65 36.33
N ALA A 131 11.85 -10.18 36.94
CA ALA A 131 11.94 -9.29 38.09
C ALA A 131 12.64 -10.04 39.22
N GLY A 132 13.94 -9.81 39.38
CA GLY A 132 14.68 -10.11 40.60
C GLY A 132 14.05 -9.32 41.74
N LYS A 133 13.41 -10.03 42.67
CA LYS A 133 13.00 -9.47 43.95
C LYS A 133 14.22 -9.37 44.84
N ASP A 134 14.41 -8.18 45.38
CA ASP A 134 15.20 -7.91 46.56
C ASP A 134 14.71 -8.79 47.72
N ASN A 135 15.61 -9.56 48.34
CA ASN A 135 15.75 -9.75 49.79
C ASN A 135 16.91 -10.70 50.11
#